data_AF-A0A816V373-F1
#
_entry.id   AF-A0A816V373-F1
#
_cell.length_a   1.000
_cell.length_b   1.000
_cell.length_c   1.000
_cell.angle_alpha   90.00
_cell.angle_beta   90.00
_cell.angle_gamma   90.00
#
_symmetry.space_group_name_H-M   'P 1'
#
loop_
_entity.id
_entity.type
_entity.pdbx_description
1 polymer ?
#
loop_
_entity_poly.entity_id
_entity_poly.type
_entity_poly.pdbx_seq_one_letter_code
_entity_poly.pdbx_strand_id
1 'polypeptide(L)'
;MMSCMDTLTQELDFYYSDPISETLIVHKVATGLPCVSKYEEVYHRVHIKENHFLKCVITYVDLGMTEEVQVDKVQFKYLLKYFAALPALAVPCRLADIEYKLNNHEMGLETYKELNDLRQTGPFYIEPCETSNGALLVKLYDVDESCFNDIIVEKGLAVLILYTYIYVAVY
;
A
#
# COMPACT_ATOMS: atom_id res chain seq x y z
N MET A 1 13.44 -4.17 -19.57
CA MET A 1 14.13 -3.43 -18.50
C MET A 1 13.51 -3.91 -17.20
N MET A 2 14.31 -4.36 -16.24
CA MET A 2 13.83 -4.84 -14.95
C MET A 2 13.37 -3.65 -14.11
N SER A 3 12.24 -3.75 -13.39
CA SER A 3 11.76 -2.63 -12.57
C SER A 3 12.61 -2.49 -11.29
N CYS A 4 12.56 -1.33 -10.64
CA CYS A 4 13.24 -1.12 -9.36
C CYS A 4 12.77 -2.14 -8.29
N MET A 5 11.48 -2.49 -8.33
CA MET A 5 10.90 -3.50 -7.43
C MET A 5 11.47 -4.90 -7.69
N ASP A 6 11.60 -5.30 -8.95
CA ASP A 6 12.14 -6.61 -9.33
C ASP A 6 13.61 -6.75 -8.87
N THR A 7 14.42 -5.71 -9.08
CA THR A 7 15.83 -5.70 -8.66
C THR A 7 15.96 -5.78 -7.15
N LEU A 8 15.21 -4.96 -6.40
CA LEU A 8 15.22 -5.00 -4.94
C LEU A 8 14.82 -6.38 -4.40
N THR A 9 13.75 -6.95 -4.96
CA THR A 9 13.22 -8.25 -4.53
C THR A 9 14.24 -9.36 -4.77
N GLN A 10 14.93 -9.36 -5.91
CA GLN A 10 16.00 -10.32 -6.21
C GLN A 10 17.19 -10.18 -5.26
N GLU A 11 17.63 -8.95 -4.95
CA GLU A 11 18.75 -8.74 -4.03
C GLU A 11 18.42 -9.15 -2.59
N LEU A 12 17.21 -8.84 -2.13
CA LEU A 12 16.70 -9.29 -0.82
C LEU A 12 16.69 -10.81 -0.75
N ASP A 13 16.09 -11.46 -1.75
CA ASP A 13 15.96 -12.91 -1.75
C ASP A 13 17.32 -13.61 -1.80
N PHE A 14 18.22 -13.14 -2.67
CA PHE A 14 19.58 -13.65 -2.77
C PHE A 14 20.32 -13.58 -1.41
N TYR A 15 20.21 -12.45 -0.70
CA TYR A 15 20.92 -12.27 0.57
C TYR A 15 20.27 -13.02 1.74
N TYR A 16 18.95 -12.93 1.91
CA TYR A 16 18.26 -13.46 3.09
C TYR A 16 17.90 -14.95 2.98
N SER A 17 18.03 -15.54 1.79
CA SER A 17 17.99 -16.99 1.61
C SER A 17 19.33 -17.66 1.91
N ASP A 18 20.43 -16.91 2.01
CA ASP A 18 21.73 -17.46 2.41
C ASP A 18 21.76 -17.78 3.92
N PRO A 19 22.27 -18.96 4.34
CA PRO A 19 22.40 -19.33 5.75
C PRO A 19 23.14 -18.32 6.64
N ILE A 20 24.01 -17.49 6.08
CA ILE A 20 24.71 -16.43 6.83
C ILE A 20 23.73 -15.42 7.46
N SER A 21 22.57 -15.24 6.83
CA SER A 21 21.53 -14.31 7.28
C SER A 21 20.72 -14.83 8.48
N GLU A 22 20.88 -16.10 8.89
CA GLU A 22 20.20 -16.64 10.08
C GLU A 22 20.64 -15.91 11.37
N THR A 23 21.82 -15.29 11.36
CA THR A 23 22.27 -14.40 12.44
C THR A 23 21.40 -13.16 12.63
N LEU A 24 20.56 -12.83 11.63
CA LEU A 24 19.67 -11.67 11.65
C LEU A 24 18.25 -12.01 12.12
N ILE A 25 17.95 -13.23 12.56
CA ILE A 25 16.62 -13.59 13.06
C ILE A 25 16.18 -12.63 14.18
N VAL A 26 14.96 -12.13 14.06
CA VAL A 26 14.31 -11.32 15.09
C VAL A 26 13.65 -12.26 16.11
N HIS A 27 14.25 -12.37 17.29
CA HIS A 27 13.67 -13.17 18.38
C HIS A 27 12.56 -12.45 19.17
N LYS A 28 12.51 -11.12 19.10
CA LYS A 28 11.50 -10.30 19.77
C LYS A 28 10.96 -9.26 18.82
N VAL A 29 9.77 -9.50 18.30
CA VAL A 29 9.05 -8.57 17.43
C VAL A 29 8.57 -7.37 18.25
N ALA A 30 8.68 -6.17 17.68
CA ALA A 30 8.22 -4.93 18.29
C ALA A 30 7.60 -4.03 17.24
N THR A 31 6.57 -3.28 17.63
CA THR A 31 5.98 -2.22 16.79
C THR A 31 7.05 -1.22 16.34
N GLY A 32 6.98 -0.82 15.08
CA GLY A 32 7.91 0.13 14.46
C GLY A 32 9.18 -0.51 13.90
N LEU A 33 9.42 -1.80 14.13
CA LEU A 33 10.64 -2.48 13.67
C LEU A 33 10.63 -2.65 12.14
N PRO A 34 11.65 -2.13 11.42
CA PRO A 34 11.89 -2.51 10.03
C PRO A 34 12.57 -3.89 9.99
N CYS A 35 11.99 -4.80 9.22
CA CYS A 35 12.47 -6.17 9.06
C CYS A 35 12.26 -6.65 7.63
N VAL A 36 12.60 -7.91 7.39
CA VAL A 36 12.18 -8.66 6.21
C VAL A 36 11.41 -9.90 6.63
N SER A 37 10.48 -10.31 5.77
CA SER A 37 9.73 -11.56 5.89
C SER A 37 9.52 -12.15 4.51
N LYS A 38 9.26 -13.46 4.46
CA LYS A 38 8.82 -14.12 3.24
C LYS A 38 7.34 -13.84 2.97
N TYR A 39 7.04 -13.54 1.71
CA TYR A 39 5.71 -13.63 1.12
C TYR A 39 5.86 -14.45 -0.17
N GLU A 40 5.04 -15.48 -0.35
CA GLU A 40 5.17 -16.43 -1.48
C GLU A 40 6.60 -16.95 -1.69
N GLU A 41 7.28 -17.31 -0.60
CA GLU A 41 8.66 -17.81 -0.54
C GLU A 41 9.79 -16.81 -0.83
N VAL A 42 9.47 -15.56 -1.17
CA VAL A 42 10.46 -14.52 -1.50
C VAL A 42 10.56 -13.49 -0.39
N TYR A 43 11.77 -13.02 -0.08
CA TYR A 43 11.96 -11.99 0.95
C TYR A 43 11.55 -10.59 0.48
N HIS A 44 10.76 -9.92 1.32
CA HIS A 44 10.32 -8.54 1.13
C HIS A 44 10.62 -7.68 2.35
N ARG A 45 10.71 -6.36 2.16
CA ARG A 45 10.81 -5.41 3.27
C ARG A 45 9.46 -5.27 3.96
N VAL A 46 9.50 -5.34 5.28
CA VAL A 46 8.32 -5.33 6.13
C VAL A 46 8.48 -4.30 7.24
N HIS A 47 7.37 -3.68 7.60
CA HIS A 47 7.24 -2.85 8.79
C HIS A 47 6.22 -3.48 9.74
N ILE A 48 6.60 -3.64 11.02
CA ILE A 48 5.67 -4.10 12.06
C ILE A 48 4.80 -2.93 12.51
N LYS A 49 3.56 -2.86 12.01
CA LYS A 49 2.62 -1.79 12.32
C LYS A 49 2.05 -1.92 13.73
N GLU A 50 1.64 -3.13 14.11
CA GLU A 50 1.12 -3.43 15.44
C GLU A 50 1.64 -4.79 15.90
N ASN A 51 1.88 -4.91 17.21
CA ASN A 51 2.34 -6.14 17.81
C ASN A 51 1.47 -6.49 19.02
N HIS A 52 0.73 -7.58 18.89
CA HIS A 52 -0.09 -8.19 19.93
C HIS A 52 0.60 -9.47 20.42
N PHE A 53 0.09 -10.12 21.47
CA PHE A 53 0.79 -11.24 22.12
C PHE A 53 1.10 -12.42 21.17
N LEU A 54 0.15 -12.84 20.33
CA LEU A 54 0.31 -13.95 19.38
C LEU A 54 0.29 -13.53 17.91
N LYS A 55 -0.07 -12.27 17.64
CA LYS A 55 -0.32 -11.77 16.30
C LYS A 55 0.37 -10.44 16.09
N CYS A 56 0.81 -10.16 14.88
CA CYS A 56 1.24 -8.83 14.51
C CYS A 56 0.60 -8.40 13.19
N VAL A 57 0.38 -7.09 13.06
CA VAL A 57 -0.03 -6.48 11.81
C VAL A 57 1.23 -5.98 11.12
N ILE A 58 1.47 -6.46 9.91
CA ILE A 58 2.67 -6.15 9.13
C ILE A 58 2.30 -5.48 7.83
N THR A 59 3.16 -4.60 7.34
CA THR A 59 3.01 -3.98 6.02
C THR A 59 4.22 -4.30 5.17
N TYR A 60 3.98 -4.90 4.00
CA TYR A 60 4.97 -5.05 2.93
C TYR A 60 5.12 -3.71 2.23
N VAL A 61 6.12 -2.95 2.65
CA VAL A 61 6.22 -1.51 2.34
C VAL A 61 6.42 -1.20 0.86
N ASP A 62 6.86 -2.18 0.08
CA ASP A 62 7.08 -2.05 -1.36
C ASP A 62 5.88 -2.48 -2.21
N LEU A 63 4.97 -3.23 -1.60
CA LEU A 63 3.74 -3.72 -2.24
C LEU A 63 2.51 -2.92 -1.80
N GLY A 64 2.60 -2.17 -0.70
CA GLY A 64 1.47 -1.47 -0.09
C GLY A 64 0.45 -2.42 0.56
N MET A 65 0.80 -3.69 0.74
CA MET A 65 -0.05 -4.73 1.29
C MET A 65 0.13 -4.82 2.81
N THR A 66 -0.98 -4.92 3.54
CA THR A 66 -0.98 -5.09 5.00
C THR A 66 -1.71 -6.37 5.37
N GLU A 67 -1.13 -7.15 6.29
CA GLU A 67 -1.65 -8.45 6.71
C GLU A 67 -1.53 -8.63 8.22
N GLU A 68 -2.45 -9.41 8.81
CA GLU A 68 -2.32 -9.91 10.18
C GLU A 68 -1.73 -11.32 10.14
N VAL A 69 -0.60 -11.53 10.81
CA VAL A 69 0.11 -12.81 10.83
C VAL A 69 0.30 -13.33 12.25
N GLN A 70 0.45 -14.65 12.41
CA GLN A 70 0.84 -15.24 13.69
C GLN A 70 2.36 -15.12 13.86
N VAL A 71 2.80 -14.61 15.02
CA VAL A 71 4.23 -14.34 15.29
C VAL A 71 5.07 -15.62 15.28
N ASP A 72 4.48 -16.77 15.60
CA ASP A 72 5.14 -18.08 15.62
C ASP A 72 5.20 -18.78 14.24
N LYS A 73 4.40 -18.33 13.26
CA LYS A 73 4.36 -18.90 11.90
C LYS A 73 5.20 -18.13 10.90
N VAL A 74 5.67 -16.95 11.25
CA VAL A 74 6.42 -16.07 10.36
C VAL A 74 7.80 -15.81 10.94
N GLN A 75 8.83 -16.10 10.15
CA GLN A 75 10.21 -15.76 10.50
C GLN A 75 10.52 -14.35 10.01
N PHE A 76 10.87 -13.47 10.94
CA PHE A 76 11.37 -12.14 10.61
C PHE A 76 12.89 -12.09 10.74
N LYS A 77 13.57 -11.36 9.84
CA LYS A 77 15.00 -11.03 9.94
C LYS A 77 15.18 -9.52 9.97
N TYR A 78 16.18 -9.01 10.70
CA TYR A 78 16.46 -7.58 10.77
C TYR A 78 16.81 -7.03 9.38
N LEU A 79 16.24 -5.88 9.02
CA LEU A 79 16.56 -5.22 7.77
C LEU A 79 17.95 -4.56 7.84
N LEU A 80 18.87 -4.97 6.98
CA LEU A 80 20.17 -4.31 6.85
C LEU A 80 20.04 -2.87 6.33
N LYS A 81 20.93 -2.01 6.83
CA LYS A 81 21.00 -0.60 6.45
C LYS A 81 21.13 -0.38 4.94
N TYR A 82 21.81 -1.28 4.24
CA TYR A 82 21.95 -1.23 2.78
C TYR A 82 20.57 -1.23 2.09
N PHE A 83 19.70 -2.19 2.45
CA PHE A 83 18.33 -2.28 1.93
C PHE A 83 17.38 -1.22 2.50
N ALA A 84 17.69 -0.68 3.68
CA ALA A 84 16.92 0.43 4.27
C ALA A 84 17.22 1.80 3.64
N ALA A 85 18.29 1.92 2.83
CA ALA A 85 18.65 3.19 2.19
C ALA A 85 17.67 3.58 1.07
N LEU A 86 17.03 2.60 0.44
CA LEU A 86 15.98 2.82 -0.54
C LEU A 86 14.68 3.21 0.19
N PRO A 87 13.94 4.26 -0.21
CA PRO A 87 12.62 4.53 0.33
C PRO A 87 11.64 3.38 0.07
N ALA A 88 10.56 3.28 0.84
CA ALA A 88 9.44 2.39 0.53
C ALA A 88 8.92 2.69 -0.89
N LEU A 89 8.70 1.64 -1.70
CA LEU A 89 8.30 1.82 -3.09
C LEU A 89 6.80 2.05 -3.26
N ALA A 90 5.97 1.54 -2.34
CA ALA A 90 4.54 1.82 -2.36
C ALA A 90 4.24 3.14 -1.64
N VAL A 91 3.48 4.01 -2.30
CA VAL A 91 3.06 5.30 -1.76
C VAL A 91 1.58 5.21 -1.35
N PRO A 92 1.24 5.44 -0.07
CA PRO A 92 -0.14 5.45 0.36
C PRO A 92 -0.89 6.63 -0.27
N CYS A 93 -1.99 6.32 -0.97
CA CYS A 93 -2.83 7.31 -1.63
C CYS A 93 -4.32 6.99 -1.43
N ARG A 94 -5.16 7.99 -1.70
CA ARG A 94 -6.62 7.89 -1.68
C ARG A 94 -7.17 8.57 -2.92
N LEU A 95 -8.29 8.08 -3.44
CA LEU A 95 -8.98 8.74 -4.55
C LEU A 95 -9.53 10.09 -4.07
N ALA A 96 -9.21 11.14 -4.81
CA ALA A 96 -9.66 12.50 -4.57
C ALA A 96 -11.15 12.67 -4.89
N ASP A 97 -11.77 13.68 -4.28
CA ASP A 97 -13.12 14.17 -4.56
C ASP A 97 -14.26 13.15 -4.40
N ILE A 98 -14.00 11.98 -3.79
CA ILE A 98 -15.01 10.93 -3.67
C ILE A 98 -15.04 10.29 -2.28
N GLU A 99 -16.22 9.78 -1.92
CA GLU A 99 -16.47 8.95 -0.75
C GLU A 99 -17.14 7.65 -1.18
N TYR A 100 -16.65 6.51 -0.68
CA TYR A 100 -17.28 5.22 -0.96
C TYR A 100 -18.61 5.10 -0.20
N LYS A 101 -19.61 4.47 -0.82
CA LYS A 101 -20.95 4.34 -0.20
C LYS A 101 -21.00 3.42 1.02
N LEU A 102 -19.95 2.66 1.33
CA LEU A 102 -19.93 1.76 2.48
C LEU A 102 -19.54 2.50 3.77
N ASN A 103 -20.20 2.13 4.87
CA ASN A 103 -20.27 2.84 6.16
C ASN A 103 -18.94 3.10 6.90
N ASN A 104 -17.78 2.72 6.34
CA ASN A 104 -16.48 2.82 7.01
C ASN A 104 -15.42 3.56 6.17
N HIS A 105 -15.80 4.27 5.10
CA HIS A 105 -14.85 4.89 4.14
C HIS A 105 -13.87 3.89 3.49
N GLU A 106 -14.19 2.60 3.53
CA GLU A 106 -13.43 1.54 2.87
C GLU A 106 -13.92 1.33 1.44
N MET A 107 -13.00 1.01 0.54
CA MET A 107 -13.30 0.67 -0.84
C MET A 107 -14.13 -0.62 -0.88
N GLY A 108 -15.32 -0.57 -1.47
CA GLY A 108 -16.15 -1.76 -1.64
C GLY A 108 -15.58 -2.75 -2.65
N LEU A 109 -15.98 -4.02 -2.54
CA LEU A 109 -15.51 -5.09 -3.43
C LEU A 109 -15.77 -4.78 -4.91
N GLU A 110 -16.90 -4.15 -5.23
CA GLU A 110 -17.25 -3.74 -6.60
C GLU A 110 -16.29 -2.67 -7.11
N THR A 111 -16.01 -1.65 -6.30
CA THR A 111 -15.01 -0.62 -6.64
C THR A 111 -13.61 -1.21 -6.82
N TYR A 112 -13.24 -2.17 -5.97
CA TYR A 112 -11.95 -2.86 -6.10
C TYR A 112 -11.85 -3.69 -7.38
N LYS A 113 -12.95 -4.31 -7.82
CA LYS A 113 -13.00 -5.01 -9.12
C LYS A 113 -12.78 -4.04 -10.28
N GLU A 114 -13.48 -2.90 -10.27
CA GLU A 114 -13.29 -1.85 -11.28
C GLU A 114 -11.84 -1.35 -11.33
N LEU A 115 -11.21 -1.16 -10.16
CA LEU A 115 -9.80 -0.76 -10.09
C LEU A 115 -8.87 -1.85 -10.66
N ASN A 116 -9.16 -3.13 -10.40
CA ASN A 116 -8.38 -4.22 -10.97
C ASN A 116 -8.58 -4.37 -12.48
N ASP A 117 -9.78 -4.09 -12.99
CA ASP A 117 -10.04 -4.10 -14.43
C ASP A 117 -9.25 -2.97 -15.10
N LEU A 118 -9.22 -1.76 -14.50
CA LEU A 118 -8.34 -0.66 -14.94
C LEU A 118 -6.86 -1.08 -14.97
N ARG A 119 -6.39 -1.83 -13.98
CA ARG A 119 -5.00 -2.33 -13.96
C ARG A 119 -4.71 -3.35 -15.06
N GLN A 120 -5.73 -4.08 -15.52
CA GLN A 120 -5.60 -5.09 -16.57
C GLN A 120 -5.67 -4.49 -17.98
N THR A 121 -6.31 -3.32 -18.15
CA THR A 121 -6.38 -2.65 -19.47
C THR A 121 -5.06 -2.02 -19.88
N GLY A 122 -4.18 -1.67 -18.94
CA GLY A 122 -2.86 -1.14 -19.24
C GLY A 122 -2.28 -0.29 -18.10
N PRO A 123 -1.22 0.49 -18.38
CA PRO A 123 -0.76 1.50 -17.44
C PRO A 123 -1.87 2.55 -17.23
N PHE A 124 -1.97 3.07 -16.02
CA PHE A 124 -2.82 4.20 -15.68
C PHE A 124 -1.95 5.36 -15.22
N TYR A 125 -2.43 6.58 -15.40
CA TYR A 125 -1.79 7.79 -14.93
C TYR A 125 -2.34 8.18 -13.57
N ILE A 126 -1.47 8.76 -12.74
CA ILE A 126 -1.81 9.27 -11.42
C ILE A 126 -1.61 10.77 -11.45
N GLU A 127 -2.69 11.52 -11.27
CA GLU A 127 -2.63 12.96 -11.06
C GLU A 127 -2.67 13.25 -9.55
N PRO A 128 -1.60 13.81 -8.95
CA PRO A 128 -1.60 14.21 -7.55
C PRO A 128 -2.41 15.50 -7.37
N CYS A 129 -3.36 15.51 -6.43
CA CYS A 129 -4.16 16.70 -6.12
C CYS A 129 -3.62 17.45 -4.89
N GLU A 130 -3.74 16.85 -3.71
CA GLU A 130 -3.32 17.43 -2.44
C GLU A 130 -2.96 16.34 -1.42
N THR A 131 -2.43 16.71 -0.26
CA THR A 131 -2.19 15.76 0.85
C THR A 131 -3.20 16.02 1.96
N SER A 132 -3.91 14.98 2.39
CA SER A 132 -4.89 15.05 3.48
C SER A 132 -4.69 13.89 4.45
N ASN A 133 -4.58 14.20 5.75
CA ASN A 133 -4.35 13.21 6.82
C ASN A 133 -3.17 12.25 6.56
N GLY A 134 -2.10 12.75 5.95
CA GLY A 134 -0.91 11.96 5.63
C GLY A 134 -1.04 11.02 4.43
N ALA A 135 -2.14 11.07 3.69
CA ALA A 135 -2.32 10.35 2.42
C ALA A 135 -2.37 11.34 1.25
N LEU A 136 -1.75 10.96 0.13
CA LEU A 136 -1.83 11.72 -1.12
C LEU A 136 -3.20 11.47 -1.76
N LEU A 137 -3.97 12.53 -2.00
CA LEU A 137 -5.19 12.48 -2.79
C LEU A 137 -4.83 12.48 -4.27
N VAL A 138 -5.41 11.56 -5.02
CA VAL A 138 -5.08 11.35 -6.44
C VAL A 138 -6.32 11.15 -7.30
N LYS A 139 -6.20 11.51 -8.57
CA LYS A 139 -7.09 11.04 -9.64
C LYS A 139 -6.34 10.02 -10.48
N LEU A 140 -7.05 8.96 -10.85
CA LEU A 140 -6.51 7.93 -11.73
C LEU A 140 -7.13 8.08 -13.11
N TYR A 141 -6.31 7.97 -14.14
CA TYR A 141 -6.74 8.05 -15.54
C TYR A 141 -6.27 6.82 -16.29
N ASP A 142 -7.13 6.25 -17.13
CA ASP A 142 -6.71 5.21 -18.06
C ASP A 142 -5.91 5.80 -19.23
N VAL A 143 -5.54 4.94 -20.18
CA VAL A 143 -4.79 5.33 -21.39
C VAL A 143 -5.57 6.23 -22.34
N ASP A 144 -6.90 6.23 -22.23
CA ASP A 144 -7.83 7.04 -23.03
C ASP A 144 -8.22 8.34 -22.31
N GLU A 145 -7.50 8.69 -21.24
CA GLU A 145 -7.74 9.86 -20.37
C GLU A 145 -9.10 9.84 -19.65
N SER A 146 -9.71 8.66 -19.49
CA SER A 146 -10.93 8.52 -18.70
C SER A 146 -10.61 8.51 -17.20
N CYS A 147 -11.28 9.39 -16.45
CA CYS A 147 -11.10 9.52 -15.01
C CYS A 147 -11.80 8.38 -14.26
N PHE A 148 -11.03 7.52 -13.59
CA PHE A 148 -11.56 6.43 -12.76
C PHE A 148 -12.48 6.93 -11.65
N ASN A 149 -12.15 8.07 -11.02
CA ASN A 149 -12.93 8.64 -9.93
C ASN A 149 -14.36 8.98 -10.41
N ASP A 150 -14.48 9.51 -11.62
CA ASP A 150 -15.78 9.85 -12.23
C ASP A 150 -16.54 8.58 -12.60
N ILE A 151 -15.86 7.59 -13.20
CA ILE A 151 -16.47 6.30 -13.59
C ILE A 151 -17.13 5.62 -12.40
N ILE A 152 -16.49 5.56 -11.24
CA ILE A 152 -17.06 4.89 -10.07
C ILE A 152 -18.19 5.70 -9.41
N VAL A 153 -18.24 7.02 -9.62
CA VAL A 153 -19.39 7.85 -9.24
C VAL A 153 -20.57 7.58 -10.18
N GLU A 154 -20.33 7.56 -11.50
CA GLU A 154 -21.35 7.28 -12.52
C GLU A 154 -21.98 5.89 -12.35
N LYS A 155 -21.16 4.90 -11.99
CA LYS A 155 -21.60 3.54 -11.63
C LYS A 155 -22.30 3.48 -10.26
N GLY A 156 -22.35 4.59 -9.52
CA GLY A 156 -22.99 4.67 -8.22
C GLY A 156 -22.25 3.89 -7.13
N LEU A 157 -20.96 3.64 -7.28
CA LEU A 157 -20.10 2.96 -6.29
C LEU A 157 -19.48 3.96 -5.29
N ALA A 158 -19.39 5.23 -5.68
CA ALA A 158 -18.98 6.34 -4.84
C ALA A 158 -19.92 7.54 -5.01
N VAL A 159 -19.72 8.56 -4.18
CA VAL A 159 -20.37 9.88 -4.29
C VAL A 159 -19.30 10.96 -4.32
N LEU A 160 -19.56 12.04 -5.06
CA LEU A 160 -18.67 13.21 -5.07
C LEU A 160 -18.74 13.93 -3.73
N ILE A 161 -17.56 14.26 -3.18
CA ILE A 161 -17.42 15.16 -2.05
C ILE A 161 -17.13 16.54 -2.60
N LEU A 162 -18.12 17.42 -2.53
CA LEU A 162 -17.90 18.84 -2.79
C LEU A 162 -17.49 19.48 -1.46
N TYR A 163 -16.23 19.91 -1.34
CA TYR A 163 -15.81 20.84 -0.29
C TYR A 163 -16.32 22.26 -0.61
N THR A 164 -17.63 22.42 -0.79
CA THR A 164 -18.21 23.75 -0.86
C THR A 164 -18.27 24.32 0.55
N TYR A 165 -17.32 25.21 0.87
CA TYR A 165 -17.57 26.25 1.85
C TYR A 165 -18.77 27.04 1.33
N ILE A 166 -19.97 26.70 1.80
CA ILE A 166 -21.10 27.60 1.69
C ILE A 166 -20.74 28.79 2.56
N TYR A 167 -20.10 29.80 1.96
CA TYR A 167 -20.13 31.13 2.53
C TYR A 167 -21.61 31.49 2.57
N VAL A 168 -22.22 31.33 3.74
CA VAL A 168 -23.53 31.91 4.02
C VAL A 168 -23.32 33.40 3.77
N ALA A 169 -23.75 33.89 2.61
CA ALA A 169 -23.82 35.30 2.33
C ALA A 169 -24.87 35.85 3.30
N VAL A 170 -24.41 36.36 4.43
CA VAL A 170 -25.23 37.16 5.34
C VAL A 170 -25.43 38.49 4.62
N TYR A 171 -26.60 38.65 3.98
CA TYR A 171 -27.10 39.93 3.48
C TYR A 171 -27.76 40.72 4.61
#